data_AF-A0A969IIS4-F1
#
_entry.id   AF-A0A969IIS4-F1
#
_cell.length_a   1.000
_cell.length_b   1.000
_cell.length_c   1.000
_cell.angle_alpha   90.00
_cell.angle_beta   90.00
_cell.angle_gamma   90.00
#
_symmetry.space_group_name_H-M   'P 1'
#
loop_
_entity.id
_entity.type
_entity.pdbx_description
1 polymer ?
#
loop_
_entity_poly.entity_id
_entity_poly.type
_entity_poly.pdbx_seq_one_letter_code
_entity_poly.pdbx_strand_id
1 'polypeptide(L)'
;MKQRIACITAMRPEVGAAGLSTGLPPVDLYLSTAATPLGAVHEIAGHGGDEEQGAAGAGFLALALKASAPTGWIAWVTQENDLYAPGLAACGLDLRRLILVSARRDAEVCWALEEALRSRSLAAAVAEVGALSLNAT
;
A
#
# COMPACT_ATOMS: atom_id res chain seq x y z
N MET A 1 -19.29 14.23 7.63
CA MET A 1 -17.83 13.99 7.76
C MET A 1 -17.50 12.95 8.83
N LYS A 2 -18.02 13.04 10.06
CA LYS A 2 -17.92 11.97 11.09
C LYS A 2 -18.37 10.58 10.60
N GLN A 3 -19.36 10.51 9.72
CA GLN A 3 -19.81 9.26 9.09
C GLN A 3 -18.86 8.69 8.03
N ARG A 4 -17.93 9.49 7.47
CA ARG A 4 -17.00 9.04 6.41
C ARG A 4 -15.75 8.36 6.99
N ILE A 5 -15.24 8.86 8.12
CA ILE A 5 -14.17 8.21 8.89
C ILE A 5 -14.67 6.88 9.46
N ALA A 6 -15.93 6.84 9.91
CA ALA A 6 -16.54 5.63 10.44
C ALA A 6 -16.55 4.45 9.45
N CYS A 7 -16.62 4.68 8.13
CA CYS A 7 -16.58 3.61 7.14
C CYS A 7 -15.18 2.99 6.97
N ILE A 8 -14.11 3.79 7.11
CA ILE A 8 -12.73 3.27 7.09
C ILE A 8 -12.47 2.46 8.38
N THR A 9 -13.03 2.90 9.52
CA THR A 9 -12.99 2.14 10.78
C THR A 9 -13.97 0.96 10.82
N ALA A 10 -14.91 0.84 9.87
CA ALA A 10 -15.99 -0.16 9.90
C ALA A 10 -15.67 -1.46 9.16
N MET A 11 -14.54 -1.58 8.45
CA MET A 11 -14.03 -2.90 8.09
C MET A 11 -13.35 -3.49 9.32
N ARG A 12 -14.18 -3.88 10.29
CA ARG A 12 -13.77 -4.86 11.29
C ARG A 12 -13.38 -6.10 10.47
N PRO A 13 -12.15 -6.63 10.58
CA PRO A 13 -11.85 -7.89 9.94
C PRO A 13 -12.92 -8.89 10.34
N GLU A 14 -13.53 -9.53 9.35
CA GLU A 14 -14.34 -10.72 9.58
C GLU A 14 -13.49 -11.67 10.42
N VAL A 15 -14.06 -12.27 11.46
CA VAL A 15 -13.33 -13.23 12.31
C VAL A 15 -12.89 -14.38 11.40
N GLY A 16 -11.58 -14.45 11.10
CA GLY A 16 -11.01 -15.38 10.13
C GLY A 16 -10.53 -14.77 8.80
N ALA A 17 -10.56 -13.44 8.64
CA ALA A 17 -9.95 -12.77 7.49
C ALA A 17 -8.44 -13.11 7.43
N ALA A 18 -7.96 -13.51 6.26
CA ALA A 18 -6.55 -13.79 6.04
C ALA A 18 -5.71 -12.56 6.41
N GLY A 19 -4.61 -12.78 7.10
CA GLY A 19 -3.66 -11.72 7.45
C GLY A 19 -2.84 -11.30 6.23
N LEU A 20 -2.32 -10.07 6.28
CA LEU A 20 -1.32 -9.61 5.31
C LEU A 20 -0.07 -10.51 5.41
N SER A 21 0.39 -11.03 4.26
CA SER A 21 1.68 -11.71 4.17
C SER A 21 2.67 -10.82 3.43
N THR A 22 3.87 -10.73 3.98
CA THR A 22 5.04 -10.04 3.43
C THR A 22 5.95 -10.97 2.65
N GLY A 23 5.77 -12.30 2.82
CA GLY A 23 6.67 -13.32 2.28
C GLY A 23 7.98 -13.44 3.05
N LEU A 24 8.12 -12.73 4.17
CA LEU A 24 9.26 -12.77 5.08
C LEU A 24 8.82 -13.45 6.38
N PRO A 25 9.16 -14.74 6.62
CA PRO A 25 8.62 -15.49 7.75
C PRO A 25 8.79 -14.82 9.14
N PRO A 26 9.93 -14.17 9.45
CA PRO A 26 10.07 -13.45 10.72
C PRO A 26 9.10 -12.27 10.87
N VAL A 27 8.81 -11.56 9.78
CA VAL A 27 7.88 -10.42 9.77
C VAL A 27 6.44 -10.93 9.85
N ASP A 28 6.08 -11.94 9.06
CA ASP A 28 4.75 -12.53 9.06
C ASP A 28 4.36 -13.10 10.44
N LEU A 29 5.33 -13.69 11.15
CA LEU A 29 5.12 -14.13 12.53
C LEU A 29 4.71 -12.96 13.43
N TYR A 30 5.42 -11.83 13.36
CA TYR A 30 5.09 -10.64 14.14
C TYR A 30 3.73 -10.07 13.74
N LEU A 31 3.47 -9.92 12.44
CA LEU A 31 2.21 -9.40 11.91
C LEU A 31 1.00 -10.28 12.25
N SER A 32 1.18 -11.59 12.35
CA SER A 32 0.12 -12.52 12.77
C SER A 32 -0.32 -12.27 14.21
N THR A 33 0.62 -11.92 15.11
CA THR A 33 0.31 -11.58 16.50
C THR A 33 -0.34 -10.20 16.64
N ALA A 34 -0.04 -9.28 15.72
CA ALA A 34 -0.60 -7.94 15.67
C ALA A 34 -1.97 -7.86 14.97
N ALA A 35 -2.49 -8.98 14.45
CA ALA A 35 -3.75 -9.06 13.70
C ALA A 35 -3.83 -8.02 12.57
N THR A 36 -3.03 -8.21 11.51
CA THR A 36 -2.98 -7.32 10.33
C THR A 36 -3.92 -7.79 9.22
N PRO A 37 -5.15 -7.25 9.12
CA PRO A 37 -6.13 -7.78 8.19
C PRO A 37 -5.88 -7.28 6.76
N LEU A 38 -6.29 -8.11 5.79
CA LEU A 38 -6.53 -7.62 4.43
C LEU A 38 -7.73 -6.67 4.40
N GLY A 39 -7.72 -5.75 3.43
CA GLY A 39 -8.77 -4.73 3.27
C GLY A 39 -8.70 -3.56 4.25
N ALA A 40 -7.65 -3.49 5.07
CA ALA A 40 -7.29 -2.31 5.86
C ALA A 40 -6.17 -1.51 5.18
N VAL A 41 -6.02 -0.26 5.58
CA VAL A 41 -4.89 0.58 5.21
C VAL A 41 -3.73 0.28 6.15
N HIS A 42 -2.56 0.01 5.58
CA HIS A 42 -1.31 -0.22 6.31
C HIS A 42 -0.32 0.87 5.95
N GLU A 43 0.25 1.53 6.96
CA GLU A 43 1.31 2.52 6.79
C GLU A 43 2.67 1.88 7.07
N ILE A 44 3.66 2.18 6.22
CA ILE A 44 5.03 1.70 6.37
C ILE A 44 5.92 2.94 6.35
N ALA A 45 6.55 3.20 7.49
CA ALA A 45 7.38 4.38 7.68
C ALA A 45 8.84 3.97 7.93
N GLY A 46 9.76 4.61 7.21
CA GLY A 46 11.20 4.58 7.51
C GLY A 46 11.57 5.56 8.62
N HIS A 47 12.82 5.52 9.07
CA HIS A 47 13.34 6.47 10.06
C HIS A 47 13.65 7.87 9.47
N GLY A 48 13.67 7.99 8.13
CA GLY A 48 13.95 9.21 7.38
C GLY A 48 13.36 9.14 5.97
N GLY A 49 13.49 10.24 5.22
CA GLY A 49 12.92 10.41 3.87
C GLY A 49 13.96 10.43 2.75
N ASP A 50 15.07 9.72 2.92
CA ASP A 50 16.07 9.57 1.85
C ASP A 50 15.64 8.50 0.82
N GLU A 51 16.29 8.52 -0.35
CA GLU A 51 16.01 7.61 -1.46
C GLU A 51 16.20 6.13 -1.08
N GLU A 52 17.11 5.82 -0.16
CA GLU A 52 17.37 4.44 0.28
C GLU A 52 16.19 3.89 1.08
N GLN A 53 15.62 4.68 1.99
CA GLN A 53 14.42 4.33 2.74
C GLN A 53 13.21 4.18 1.80
N GLY A 54 13.07 5.07 0.81
CA GLY A 54 12.02 4.97 -0.21
C GLY A 54 12.11 3.67 -1.01
N ALA A 55 13.31 3.34 -1.50
CA ALA A 55 13.58 2.10 -2.23
C ALA A 55 13.33 0.84 -1.38
N ALA A 56 13.74 0.85 -0.11
CA ALA A 56 13.49 -0.25 0.82
C ALA A 56 11.98 -0.45 1.07
N GLY A 57 11.23 0.64 1.26
CA GLY A 57 9.77 0.61 1.40
C GLY A 57 9.08 0.05 0.16
N ALA A 58 9.46 0.52 -1.03
CA ALA A 58 8.94 0.03 -2.31
C ALA A 58 9.23 -1.47 -2.51
N GLY A 59 10.46 -1.92 -2.19
CA GLY A 59 10.83 -3.32 -2.25
C GLY A 59 10.04 -4.20 -1.29
N PHE A 60 9.84 -3.73 -0.05
CA PHE A 60 9.03 -4.43 0.95
C PHE A 60 7.57 -4.57 0.49
N LEU A 61 6.98 -3.50 -0.03
CA LEU A 61 5.62 -3.51 -0.58
C LEU A 61 5.49 -4.45 -1.78
N ALA A 62 6.48 -4.48 -2.67
CA ALA A 62 6.51 -5.42 -3.80
C ALA A 62 6.55 -6.89 -3.34
N LEU A 63 7.33 -7.21 -2.30
CA LEU A 63 7.37 -8.54 -1.69
C LEU A 63 6.03 -8.91 -1.06
N ALA A 64 5.40 -7.99 -0.33
CA ALA A 64 4.09 -8.22 0.28
C ALA A 64 2.99 -8.43 -0.76
N LEU A 65 2.98 -7.63 -1.83
CA LEU A 65 2.06 -7.82 -2.95
C LEU A 65 2.29 -9.16 -3.64
N LYS A 66 3.53 -9.58 -3.86
CA LYS A 66 3.83 -10.91 -4.41
C LYS A 66 3.33 -12.02 -3.49
N ALA A 67 3.62 -11.94 -2.19
CA ALA A 67 3.26 -12.97 -1.21
C ALA A 67 1.74 -13.08 -1.02
N SER A 68 1.04 -11.95 -1.05
CA SER A 68 -0.43 -11.90 -0.97
C SER A 68 -1.11 -12.34 -2.28
N ALA A 69 -0.35 -12.46 -3.38
CA ALA A 69 -0.80 -12.94 -4.68
C ALA A 69 -2.17 -12.39 -5.15
N PRO A 70 -2.39 -11.06 -5.13
CA PRO A 70 -3.66 -10.46 -5.50
C PRO A 70 -4.01 -10.77 -6.96
N THR A 71 -5.28 -11.07 -7.21
CA THR A 71 -5.81 -11.32 -8.55
C THR A 71 -6.44 -10.05 -9.10
N GLY A 72 -5.68 -9.28 -9.87
CA GLY A 72 -6.18 -8.06 -10.52
C GLY A 72 -5.10 -7.01 -10.74
N TRP A 73 -5.56 -5.81 -11.09
CA TRP A 73 -4.70 -4.64 -11.28
C TRP A 73 -4.25 -4.07 -9.93
N ILE A 74 -3.02 -3.57 -9.90
CA ILE A 74 -2.41 -2.90 -8.74
C ILE A 74 -2.16 -1.44 -9.16
N ALA A 75 -2.71 -0.49 -8.40
CA ALA A 75 -2.38 0.92 -8.58
C ALA A 75 -1.20 1.30 -7.68
N TRP A 76 -0.23 2.01 -8.23
CA TRP A 76 0.90 2.56 -7.48
C TRP A 76 1.00 4.05 -7.77
N VAL A 77 0.72 4.85 -6.75
CA VAL A 77 0.76 6.31 -6.81
C VAL A 77 2.11 6.77 -6.28
N THR A 78 2.87 7.47 -7.11
CA THR A 78 4.19 7.99 -6.75
C THR A 78 4.22 9.51 -6.89
N GLN A 79 5.00 10.17 -6.03
CA GLN A 79 5.16 11.61 -6.07
C GLN A 79 6.15 12.06 -7.14
N GLU A 80 7.17 11.24 -7.38
CA GLU A 80 8.22 11.47 -8.36
C GLU A 80 8.23 10.34 -9.39
N ASN A 81 8.70 10.60 -10.60
CA ASN A 81 8.81 9.53 -11.61
C ASN A 81 10.12 8.76 -11.45
N ASP A 82 10.47 8.42 -10.21
CA ASP A 82 11.73 7.80 -9.79
C ASP A 82 11.56 6.32 -9.39
N LEU A 83 10.31 5.84 -9.30
CA LEU A 83 10.02 4.44 -9.01
C LEU A 83 10.74 3.49 -9.97
N TYR A 84 11.68 2.73 -9.43
CA TYR A 84 12.54 1.86 -10.22
C TYR A 84 11.86 0.53 -10.55
N ALA A 85 11.13 0.51 -11.68
CA ALA A 85 10.38 -0.67 -12.14
C ALA A 85 11.20 -1.98 -12.21
N PRO A 86 12.47 -2.01 -12.67
CA PRO A 86 13.27 -3.23 -12.64
C PRO A 86 13.50 -3.79 -11.23
N GLY A 87 13.58 -2.92 -10.21
CA GLY A 87 13.68 -3.34 -8.80
C GLY A 87 12.41 -4.05 -8.34
N LEU A 88 11.23 -3.49 -8.66
CA LEU A 88 9.95 -4.13 -8.37
C LEU A 88 9.81 -5.49 -9.05
N ALA A 89 10.24 -5.60 -10.31
CA ALA A 89 10.28 -6.86 -11.04
C ALA A 89 11.24 -7.87 -10.39
N ALA A 90 12.41 -7.42 -9.92
CA ALA A 90 13.36 -8.27 -9.20
C ALA A 90 12.78 -8.79 -7.87
N CYS A 91 11.94 -8.01 -7.20
CA CYS A 91 11.15 -8.47 -6.04
C CYS A 91 10.04 -9.46 -6.43
N GLY A 92 9.73 -9.62 -7.71
CA GLY A 92 8.78 -10.57 -8.27
C GLY A 92 7.37 -10.02 -8.47
N LEU A 93 7.22 -8.69 -8.51
CA LEU A 93 5.95 -8.05 -8.88
C LEU A 93 5.68 -8.21 -10.38
N ASP A 94 4.46 -8.65 -10.76
CA ASP A 94 4.06 -8.72 -12.18
C ASP A 94 3.72 -7.31 -12.70
N LEU A 95 4.71 -6.67 -13.32
CA LEU A 95 4.57 -5.32 -13.87
C LEU A 95 3.46 -5.18 -14.93
N ARG A 96 3.00 -6.28 -15.56
CA ARG A 96 1.90 -6.24 -16.54
C ARG A 96 0.55 -5.92 -15.89
N ARG A 97 0.47 -5.96 -14.57
CA ARG A 97 -0.71 -5.63 -13.76
C ARG A 97 -0.54 -4.33 -12.98
N LEU A 98 0.58 -3.63 -13.14
CA LEU A 98 0.88 -2.40 -12.43
C LEU A 98 0.37 -1.19 -13.23
N ILE A 99 -0.43 -0.36 -12.58
CA ILE A 99 -0.85 0.95 -13.07
C ILE A 99 -0.06 1.98 -12.28
N LEU A 100 0.79 2.75 -12.98
CA LEU A 100 1.52 3.86 -12.37
C LEU A 100 0.72 5.15 -12.48
N VAL A 101 0.58 5.84 -11.36
CA VAL A 101 -0.09 7.13 -11.24
C VAL A 101 0.90 8.13 -10.66
N SER A 102 1.16 9.22 -11.38
CA SER A 102 2.06 10.27 -10.92
C SER A 102 1.26 11.46 -10.41
N ALA A 103 1.51 11.91 -9.18
CA ALA A 103 0.83 13.04 -8.55
C ALA A 103 1.82 13.86 -7.72
N ARG A 104 1.92 15.19 -7.92
CA ARG A 104 3.09 15.94 -7.39
C ARG A 104 2.91 16.48 -5.97
N ARG A 105 1.68 16.47 -5.47
CA ARG A 105 1.35 17.00 -4.14
C ARG A 105 0.77 15.88 -3.29
N ASP A 106 1.11 15.83 -2.01
CA ASP A 106 0.55 14.85 -1.07
C ASP A 106 -0.99 14.75 -1.14
N ALA A 107 -1.68 15.90 -1.29
CA ALA A 107 -3.14 15.91 -1.43
C ALA A 107 -3.64 15.21 -2.71
N GLU A 108 -2.91 15.33 -3.82
CA GLU A 108 -3.22 14.65 -5.07
C GLU A 108 -2.91 13.16 -4.99
N VAL A 109 -1.83 12.79 -4.29
CA VAL A 109 -1.48 11.39 -4.01
C VAL A 109 -2.56 10.73 -3.16
N CYS A 110 -2.95 11.34 -2.04
CA CYS A 110 -4.02 10.85 -1.18
C CYS A 110 -5.35 10.75 -1.93
N TRP A 111 -5.68 11.75 -2.74
CA TRP A 111 -6.89 11.70 -3.58
C TRP A 111 -6.87 10.54 -4.57
N ALA A 112 -5.75 10.33 -5.27
CA ALA A 112 -5.61 9.21 -6.20
C ALA A 112 -5.68 7.86 -5.49
N LEU A 113 -5.08 7.74 -4.30
CA LEU A 113 -5.19 6.55 -3.46
C LEU A 113 -6.64 6.30 -3.03
N GLU A 114 -7.37 7.32 -2.57
CA GLU A 114 -8.79 7.19 -2.19
C GLU A 114 -9.65 6.72 -3.37
N GLU A 115 -9.45 7.28 -4.56
CA GLU A 115 -10.21 6.89 -5.75
C GLU A 115 -9.83 5.47 -6.22
N ALA A 116 -8.57 5.07 -6.08
CA ALA A 116 -8.14 3.70 -6.29
C ALA A 116 -8.84 2.74 -5.31
N LEU A 117 -8.86 3.06 -4.01
CA LEU A 117 -9.54 2.25 -2.99
C LEU A 117 -11.07 2.22 -3.15
N ARG A 118 -11.67 3.26 -3.74
CA ARG A 118 -13.10 3.29 -4.09
C ARG A 118 -13.41 2.35 -5.26
N SER A 119 -12.43 2.09 -6.12
CA SER A 119 -12.59 1.21 -7.27
C SER A 119 -12.68 -0.26 -6.84
N ARG A 120 -13.72 -0.95 -7.32
CA ARG A 120 -13.87 -2.41 -7.12
C ARG A 120 -13.06 -3.25 -8.10
N SER A 121 -12.34 -2.63 -9.03
CA SER A 121 -11.56 -3.32 -10.08
C SER A 121 -10.08 -3.51 -9.73
N LEU A 122 -9.61 -2.86 -8.67
CA LEU A 122 -8.23 -2.96 -8.19
C LEU A 122 -8.14 -4.02 -7.09
N ALA A 123 -7.06 -4.80 -7.14
CA ALA A 123 -6.78 -5.80 -6.12
C ALA A 123 -5.88 -5.25 -4.99
N ALA A 124 -5.14 -4.17 -5.26
CA ALA A 124 -4.38 -3.42 -4.28
C ALA A 124 -4.12 -1.98 -4.77
N ALA A 125 -3.87 -1.08 -3.82
CA ALA A 125 -3.42 0.28 -4.08
C ALA A 125 -2.27 0.64 -3.13
N VAL A 126 -1.23 1.29 -3.65
CA VAL A 126 -0.04 1.73 -2.94
C VAL A 126 0.16 3.22 -3.22
N ALA A 127 0.62 3.98 -2.23
CA ALA A 127 0.98 5.37 -2.40
C ALA A 127 2.26 5.71 -1.62
N GLU A 128 3.11 6.53 -2.23
CA GLU A 128 4.24 7.18 -1.58
C GLU A 128 3.82 8.60 -1.17
N VAL A 129 3.78 8.87 0.13
CA VAL A 129 3.37 10.16 0.69
C VAL A 129 4.51 10.72 1.53
N GLY A 130 4.87 11.99 1.32
CA GLY A 130 5.95 12.62 2.06
C GLY A 130 5.56 12.95 3.50
N ALA A 131 4.39 13.57 3.68
CA ALA A 131 3.81 13.82 5.00
C ALA A 131 2.31 13.50 5.01
N LEU A 132 1.93 12.47 5.77
CA LEU A 132 0.52 12.15 6.00
C LEU A 132 -0.08 13.11 7.03
N SER A 133 -0.98 13.98 6.58
CA SER A 133 -1.82 14.76 7.48
C SER A 133 -3.08 13.96 7.84
N LEU A 134 -3.27 13.65 9.12
CA LEU A 134 -4.49 13.01 9.64
C LEU A 134 -5.65 14.01 9.80
N ASN A 135 -5.53 15.19 9.23
CA ASN A 135 -6.48 16.29 9.39
C ASN A 135 -7.50 16.21 8.25
N ALA A 136 -8.69 15.70 8.53
CA ALA A 136 -9.80 15.79 7.58
C ALA A 136 -10.28 17.26 7.53
N THR A 137 -10.09 17.95 6.39
CA THR A 137 -10.64 19.30 6.13
C THR A 137 -11.90 19.22 5.27
#